data_AF-A0A8J3CPV7-F1
#
_entry.id   AF-A0A8J3CPV7-F1
#
_cell.length_a   1.000
_cell.length_b   1.000
_cell.length_c   1.000
_cell.angle_alpha   90.00
_cell.angle_beta   90.00
_cell.angle_gamma   90.00
#
_symmetry.space_group_name_H-M   'P 1'
#
loop_
_entity.id
_entity.type
_entity.pdbx_description
1 polymer ?
#
loop_
_entity_poly.entity_id
_entity_poly.type
_entity_poly.pdbx_seq_one_letter_code
_entity_poly.pdbx_strand_id
1 'polypeptide(L)'
;MILNTGENCLSSKNKLLSTIAYRINGQTSYALEGSIFIAGAGVQWLRDEMKLIDHASETQAICEGLEGNHGVYLVPAFTGLGAPYWDPDVRGALFGLTRDTGRKHVVRATVESVVYQTHDLFAAMANDGAHPKSLRVDGGMVANDWMVGHLADVLNLPVERPQILETTAMGAAYLAMIGVGMVGGLDDLATLWNRDRLFEPNMLQKTRNSLLDGWADCVRRLLA
;
A
#
# COMPACT_ATOMS: atom_id res chain seq x y z
N MET A 1 -2.82 -0.56 -5.74
CA MET A 1 -4.13 -0.68 -5.08
C MET A 1 -5.21 -0.81 -6.14
N ILE A 2 -6.14 -1.75 -5.97
CA ILE A 2 -7.20 -2.04 -6.95
C ILE A 2 -8.56 -2.00 -6.25
N LEU A 3 -9.53 -1.33 -6.86
CA LEU A 3 -10.93 -1.34 -6.47
C LEU A 3 -11.77 -1.89 -7.64
N ASN A 4 -12.37 -3.07 -7.47
CA ASN A 4 -13.26 -3.67 -8.46
C ASN A 4 -14.54 -2.84 -8.60
N THR A 5 -14.86 -2.40 -9.83
CA THR A 5 -16.03 -1.58 -10.15
C THR A 5 -17.11 -2.35 -10.93
N GLY A 6 -16.98 -3.68 -11.01
CA GLY A 6 -17.89 -4.55 -11.74
C GLY A 6 -17.87 -4.25 -13.22
N GLU A 7 -19.05 -4.17 -13.85
CA GLU A 7 -19.18 -3.88 -15.28
C GLU A 7 -18.97 -2.39 -15.63
N ASN A 8 -18.83 -1.53 -14.62
CA ASN A 8 -18.72 -0.09 -14.81
C ASN A 8 -17.26 0.33 -14.96
N CYS A 9 -16.87 0.80 -16.14
CA CYS A 9 -15.59 1.46 -16.35
C CYS A 9 -15.64 2.90 -15.83
N LEU A 10 -15.28 3.11 -14.56
CA LEU A 10 -15.25 4.43 -13.94
C LEU A 10 -14.03 5.21 -14.42
N SER A 11 -14.22 6.47 -14.84
CA SER A 11 -13.12 7.39 -15.14
C SER A 11 -12.76 8.22 -13.92
N SER A 12 -11.51 8.16 -13.48
CA SER A 12 -11.01 8.99 -12.38
C SER A 12 -10.89 10.45 -12.78
N LYS A 13 -11.22 11.36 -11.85
CA LYS A 13 -10.89 12.79 -11.91
C LYS A 13 -9.72 13.15 -10.99
N ASN A 14 -9.23 12.17 -10.22
CA ASN A 14 -8.16 12.31 -9.24
C ASN A 14 -6.91 11.50 -9.63
N LYS A 15 -6.71 11.33 -10.94
CA LYS A 15 -5.52 10.73 -11.55
C LYS A 15 -5.28 9.26 -11.13
N LEU A 16 -6.35 8.50 -10.92
CA LEU A 16 -6.29 7.04 -10.87
C LEU A 16 -6.47 6.45 -12.28
N LEU A 17 -6.04 5.21 -12.46
CA LEU A 17 -6.19 4.50 -13.73
C LEU A 17 -7.53 3.76 -13.77
N SER A 18 -8.22 3.86 -14.89
CA SER A 18 -9.32 2.97 -15.24
C SER A 18 -8.75 1.78 -16.00
N THR A 19 -8.97 0.56 -15.50
CA THR A 19 -8.38 -0.64 -16.09
C THR A 19 -9.37 -1.80 -16.16
N ILE A 20 -9.04 -2.81 -16.95
CA ILE A 20 -9.74 -4.09 -16.95
C ILE A 20 -9.20 -4.90 -15.77
N ALA A 21 -10.07 -5.29 -14.84
CA ALA A 21 -9.71 -6.16 -13.73
C ALA A 21 -9.52 -7.60 -14.21
N TYR A 22 -10.52 -8.14 -14.91
CA TYR A 22 -10.48 -9.47 -15.53
C TYR A 22 -11.61 -9.62 -16.56
N ARG A 23 -11.52 -10.65 -17.40
CA ARG A 23 -12.59 -11.05 -18.31
C ARG A 23 -12.77 -12.57 -18.27
N ILE A 24 -13.97 -13.02 -17.89
CA ILE A 24 -14.32 -14.44 -17.75
C ILE A 24 -15.58 -14.69 -18.56
N ASN A 25 -15.57 -15.72 -19.41
CA ASN A 25 -16.72 -16.08 -20.27
C ASN A 25 -17.26 -14.90 -21.10
N GLY A 26 -16.36 -14.00 -21.56
CA GLY A 26 -16.72 -12.81 -22.33
C GLY A 26 -17.21 -11.62 -21.50
N GLN A 27 -17.55 -11.80 -20.22
CA GLN A 27 -17.96 -10.73 -19.33
C GLN A 27 -16.74 -10.02 -18.74
N THR A 28 -16.65 -8.71 -18.96
CA THR A 28 -15.51 -7.88 -18.52
C THR A 28 -15.85 -7.18 -17.22
N SER A 29 -14.97 -7.30 -16.23
CA SER A 29 -15.00 -6.50 -15.01
C SER A 29 -13.87 -5.48 -15.04
N TYR A 30 -14.15 -4.26 -14.57
CA TYR A 30 -13.24 -3.14 -14.52
C TYR A 30 -12.76 -2.88 -13.09
N ALA A 31 -11.72 -2.06 -12.98
CA ALA A 31 -11.26 -1.54 -11.71
C ALA A 31 -10.74 -0.10 -11.84
N LEU A 32 -10.79 0.61 -10.71
CA LEU A 32 -9.95 1.76 -10.45
C LEU A 32 -8.64 1.30 -9.81
N GLU A 33 -7.52 1.78 -10.34
CA GLU A 33 -6.19 1.43 -9.87
C GLU A 33 -5.39 2.67 -9.47
N GLY A 34 -4.76 2.60 -8.30
CA GLY A 34 -3.69 3.50 -7.90
C GLY A 34 -2.36 2.75 -7.84
N SER A 35 -1.33 3.26 -8.50
CA SER A 35 -0.04 2.58 -8.67
C SER A 35 1.06 3.30 -7.90
N ILE A 36 1.67 2.61 -6.93
CA ILE A 36 2.85 3.05 -6.18
C ILE A 36 4.06 2.33 -6.79
N PHE A 37 5.05 3.08 -7.26
CA PHE A 37 6.24 2.49 -7.90
C PHE A 37 7.20 1.88 -6.88
N ILE A 38 7.42 2.56 -5.76
CA ILE A 38 8.36 2.14 -4.73
C ILE A 38 7.60 1.81 -3.43
N ALA A 39 7.31 0.52 -3.27
CA ALA A 39 6.79 -0.06 -2.03
C ALA A 39 7.79 -1.07 -1.45
N GLY A 40 7.68 -2.36 -1.79
CA GLY A 40 8.64 -3.40 -1.38
C GLY A 40 10.07 -3.13 -1.86
N ALA A 41 10.20 -2.47 -3.02
CA ALA A 41 11.48 -2.00 -3.53
C ALA A 41 12.19 -1.01 -2.59
N GLY A 42 11.46 -0.26 -1.75
CA GLY A 42 12.05 0.60 -0.73
C GLY A 42 12.73 -0.21 0.38
N VAL A 43 12.10 -1.30 0.83
CA VAL A 43 12.70 -2.24 1.78
C VAL A 43 13.88 -2.97 1.14
N GLN A 44 13.79 -3.32 -0.14
CA GLN A 44 14.91 -3.89 -0.88
C GLN A 44 16.09 -2.91 -0.95
N TRP A 45 15.84 -1.64 -1.24
CA TRP A 45 16.86 -0.60 -1.26
C TRP A 45 17.55 -0.44 0.11
N LEU A 46 16.80 -0.52 1.22
CA LEU A 46 17.40 -0.53 2.56
C LEU A 46 18.38 -1.68 2.76
N ARG A 47 18.07 -2.87 2.21
CA ARG A 47 18.87 -4.09 2.36
C ARG A 47 20.09 -4.08 1.45
N ASP A 48 19.85 -3.93 0.15
CA ASP A 48 20.85 -4.19 -0.88
C ASP A 48 21.81 -3.00 -1.04
N GLU A 49 21.26 -1.78 -1.07
CA GLU A 49 22.03 -0.57 -1.39
C GLU A 49 22.52 0.14 -0.14
N MET A 50 21.59 0.46 0.79
CA MET A 50 21.94 1.21 2.00
C MET A 50 22.53 0.35 3.10
N LYS A 51 22.34 -0.98 3.03
CA LYS A 51 22.82 -1.97 4.01
C LYS A 51 22.43 -1.60 5.44
N LEU A 52 21.21 -1.07 5.58
CA LEU A 52 20.60 -0.69 6.86
C LEU A 52 19.79 -1.84 7.48
N ILE A 53 19.63 -2.95 6.77
CA ILE A 53 19.06 -4.22 7.24
C ILE A 53 19.72 -5.35 6.45
N ASP A 54 19.82 -6.55 7.02
CA ASP A 54 20.28 -7.75 6.32
C ASP A 54 19.07 -8.54 5.75
N HIS A 55 17.94 -8.49 6.46
CA HIS A 55 16.68 -9.14 6.08
C HIS A 55 15.49 -8.19 6.20
N ALA A 56 14.54 -8.32 5.25
CA ALA A 56 13.30 -7.55 5.27
C ALA A 56 12.49 -7.73 6.57
N SER A 57 12.59 -8.91 7.20
CA SER A 57 11.93 -9.24 8.47
C SER A 57 12.42 -8.39 9.65
N GLU A 58 13.63 -7.83 9.61
CA GLU A 58 14.13 -6.94 10.67
C GLU A 58 13.34 -5.64 10.76
N THR A 59 12.68 -5.23 9.68
CA THR A 59 11.92 -3.98 9.64
C THR A 59 10.83 -3.93 10.71
N GLN A 60 10.19 -5.05 11.05
CA GLN A 60 9.14 -5.10 12.06
C GLN A 60 9.68 -4.70 13.45
N ALA A 61 10.68 -5.43 13.96
CA ALA A 61 11.25 -5.16 15.28
C ALA A 61 11.88 -3.76 15.37
N ILE A 62 12.47 -3.26 14.27
CA ILE A 62 13.01 -1.90 14.20
C ILE A 62 11.89 -0.87 14.33
N CYS A 63 10.77 -1.06 13.63
CA CYS A 63 9.67 -0.12 13.68
C CYS A 63 8.95 -0.15 15.03
N GLU A 64 8.72 -1.34 15.61
CA GLU A 64 8.13 -1.50 16.94
C GLU A 64 8.98 -0.85 18.04
N GLY A 65 10.31 -0.83 17.87
CA GLY A 65 11.24 -0.26 18.84
C GLY A 65 11.34 1.27 18.85
N LEU A 66 10.51 2.00 18.09
CA LEU A 66 10.45 3.47 18.08
C LEU A 66 9.08 3.96 18.52
N GLU A 67 9.05 4.98 19.37
CA GLU A 67 7.82 5.63 19.85
C GLU A 67 7.13 6.53 18.79
N GLY A 68 7.72 6.66 17.60
CA GLY A 68 7.17 7.43 16.47
C GLY A 68 8.21 7.65 15.37
N ASN A 69 7.86 8.47 14.38
CA ASN A 69 8.74 8.75 13.24
C ASN A 69 9.77 9.86 13.49
N HIS A 70 9.67 10.57 14.62
CA HIS A 70 10.57 11.67 15.01
C HIS A 70 10.69 12.77 13.96
N GLY A 71 9.64 12.98 13.16
CA GLY A 71 9.62 13.96 12.06
C GLY A 71 10.42 13.54 10.82
N VAL A 72 10.93 12.31 10.77
CA VAL A 72 11.67 11.79 9.63
C VAL A 72 10.70 11.19 8.61
N TYR A 73 10.74 11.69 7.38
CA TYR A 73 9.90 11.20 6.28
C TYR A 73 10.77 10.88 5.07
N LEU A 74 10.56 9.70 4.48
CA LEU A 74 11.11 9.35 3.18
C LEU A 74 10.00 9.44 2.15
N VAL A 75 10.15 10.28 1.13
CA VAL A 75 9.33 10.22 -0.08
C VAL A 75 10.13 9.41 -1.11
N PRO A 76 9.80 8.13 -1.36
CA PRO A 76 10.69 7.20 -2.05
C PRO A 76 10.54 7.29 -3.58
N ALA A 77 10.66 8.48 -4.15
CA ALA A 77 10.49 8.70 -5.59
C ALA A 77 11.72 8.27 -6.43
N PHE A 78 12.32 7.11 -6.16
CA PHE A 78 13.58 6.69 -6.80
C PHE A 78 13.48 6.60 -8.32
N THR A 79 12.28 6.36 -8.85
CA THR A 79 11.96 6.31 -10.28
C THR A 79 10.78 7.23 -10.62
N GLY A 80 10.67 8.37 -9.94
CA GLY A 80 9.48 9.23 -10.01
C GLY A 80 8.36 8.80 -9.05
N LEU A 81 7.25 9.54 -9.08
CA LEU A 81 6.04 9.25 -8.34
C LEU A 81 4.90 8.83 -9.28
N GLY A 82 4.23 7.73 -8.92
CA GLY A 82 3.01 7.25 -9.57
C GLY A 82 1.78 8.04 -9.12
N ALA A 83 0.63 7.37 -9.06
CA ALA A 83 -0.60 8.01 -8.63
C ALA A 83 -0.52 8.49 -7.16
N PRO A 84 -1.21 9.60 -6.79
CA PRO A 84 -1.96 10.50 -7.67
C PRO A 84 -1.10 11.63 -8.28
N TYR A 85 0.22 11.56 -8.18
CA TYR A 85 1.12 12.66 -8.56
C TYR A 85 1.46 12.66 -10.05
N TRP A 86 1.92 11.51 -10.56
CA TRP A 86 2.39 11.29 -11.93
C TRP A 86 3.48 12.25 -12.37
N ASP A 87 4.58 12.23 -11.62
CA ASP A 87 5.77 13.02 -11.90
C ASP A 87 6.95 12.07 -12.17
N PRO A 88 7.44 11.96 -13.42
CA PRO A 88 8.56 11.07 -13.75
C PRO A 88 9.94 11.67 -13.43
N ASP A 89 10.04 12.98 -13.18
CA ASP A 89 11.31 13.69 -13.04
C ASP A 89 11.70 13.89 -11.58
N VAL A 90 10.72 13.86 -10.67
CA VAL A 90 10.95 13.91 -9.23
C VAL A 90 11.79 12.73 -8.73
N ARG A 91 12.66 12.96 -7.73
CA ARG A 91 13.54 11.94 -7.15
C ARG A 91 13.37 11.82 -5.64
N GLY A 92 13.73 10.66 -5.10
CA GLY A 92 13.50 10.36 -3.69
C GLY A 92 14.24 11.31 -2.74
N ALA A 93 13.59 11.68 -1.64
CA ALA A 93 14.15 12.58 -0.63
C ALA A 93 13.80 12.16 0.79
N LEU A 94 14.76 12.38 1.69
CA LEU A 94 14.63 12.14 3.12
C LEU A 94 14.59 13.49 3.86
N PHE A 95 13.53 13.73 4.59
CA PHE A 95 13.26 14.99 5.29
C PHE A 95 13.35 14.82 6.81
N GLY A 96 13.57 15.93 7.52
CA GLY A 96 13.45 15.98 8.98
C GLY A 96 14.62 15.40 9.77
N LEU A 97 15.79 15.22 9.14
CA LEU A 97 16.98 14.74 9.84
C LEU A 97 17.44 15.71 10.94
N THR A 98 17.75 15.14 12.10
CA THR A 98 18.43 15.82 13.20
C THR A 98 19.72 15.08 13.55
N ARG A 99 20.52 15.62 14.47
CA ARG A 99 21.77 14.98 14.94
C ARG A 99 21.52 13.59 15.54
N ASP A 100 20.34 13.35 16.10
CA ASP A 100 20.00 12.08 16.75
C ASP A 100 19.35 11.07 15.78
N THR A 101 19.15 11.46 14.52
CA THR A 101 18.61 10.57 13.50
C THR A 101 19.62 9.49 13.10
N GLY A 102 19.36 8.24 13.51
CA GLY A 102 20.12 7.06 13.08
C GLY A 102 19.34 6.06 12.20
N ARG A 103 19.97 4.89 11.96
CA ARG A 103 19.48 3.74 11.15
C ARG A 103 17.99 3.45 11.33
N LYS A 104 17.53 3.34 12.58
CA LYS A 104 16.15 2.93 12.90
C LYS A 104 15.11 3.88 12.30
N HIS A 105 15.37 5.19 12.32
CA HIS A 105 14.44 6.19 11.79
C HIS A 105 14.34 6.14 10.27
N VAL A 106 15.44 5.87 9.56
CA VAL A 106 15.44 5.74 8.10
C VAL A 106 14.66 4.49 7.68
N VAL A 107 14.85 3.38 8.39
CA VAL A 107 14.08 2.14 8.18
C VAL A 107 12.60 2.39 8.43
N ARG A 108 12.25 3.02 9.55
CA ARG A 108 10.87 3.37 9.92
C ARG A 108 10.22 4.27 8.87
N ALA A 109 10.89 5.35 8.47
CA ALA A 109 10.40 6.28 7.46
C ALA A 109 10.17 5.60 6.10
N THR A 110 11.00 4.60 5.75
CA THR A 110 10.81 3.82 4.53
C THR A 110 9.55 2.97 4.59
N VAL A 111 9.31 2.26 5.70
CA VAL A 111 8.11 1.44 5.85
C VAL A 111 6.85 2.32 5.90
N GLU A 112 6.88 3.41 6.66
CA GLU A 112 5.78 4.38 6.76
C GLU A 112 5.46 5.04 5.42
N SER A 113 6.46 5.26 4.55
CA SER A 113 6.23 5.85 3.21
C SER A 113 5.24 5.05 2.35
N VAL A 114 5.21 3.72 2.50
CA VAL A 114 4.26 2.86 1.76
C VAL A 114 2.85 3.06 2.31
N VAL A 115 2.72 3.22 3.62
CA VAL A 115 1.46 3.50 4.30
C VAL A 115 0.91 4.87 3.87
N TYR A 116 1.76 5.90 3.84
CA TYR A 116 1.33 7.25 3.43
C TYR A 116 0.98 7.33 1.95
N GLN A 117 1.77 6.72 1.07
CA GLN A 117 1.40 6.63 -0.35
C GLN A 117 0.07 5.87 -0.54
N THR A 118 -0.20 4.84 0.26
CA THR A 118 -1.50 4.14 0.22
C THR A 118 -2.63 5.06 0.67
N HIS A 119 -2.42 5.89 1.69
CA HIS A 119 -3.37 6.92 2.10
C HIS A 119 -3.67 7.91 0.98
N ASP A 120 -2.66 8.38 0.23
CA ASP A 120 -2.89 9.30 -0.89
C ASP A 120 -3.76 8.68 -1.98
N LEU A 121 -3.57 7.39 -2.27
CA LEU A 121 -4.43 6.66 -3.20
C LEU A 121 -5.87 6.52 -2.66
N PHE A 122 -6.04 6.28 -1.36
CA PHE A 122 -7.37 6.21 -0.74
C PHE A 122 -8.09 7.56 -0.79
N ALA A 123 -7.36 8.65 -0.54
CA ALA A 123 -7.89 10.01 -0.66
C ALA A 123 -8.31 10.31 -2.11
N ALA A 124 -7.50 9.90 -3.10
CA ALA A 124 -7.85 10.02 -4.51
C ALA A 124 -9.12 9.21 -4.87
N MET A 125 -9.25 7.98 -4.38
CA MET A 125 -10.44 7.15 -4.57
C MET A 125 -11.69 7.78 -3.93
N ALA A 126 -11.56 8.30 -2.70
CA ALA A 126 -12.64 8.98 -2.02
C ALA A 126 -13.13 10.22 -2.79
N ASN A 127 -12.20 10.97 -3.39
CA ASN A 127 -12.53 12.12 -4.23
C ASN A 127 -13.16 11.72 -5.59
N ASP A 128 -13.00 10.46 -6.02
CA ASP A 128 -13.73 9.86 -7.15
C ASP A 128 -15.09 9.26 -6.72
N GLY A 129 -15.49 9.40 -5.45
CA GLY A 129 -16.76 8.92 -4.91
C GLY A 129 -16.74 7.46 -4.43
N ALA A 130 -15.56 6.83 -4.39
CA ALA A 130 -15.40 5.49 -3.86
C ALA A 130 -15.02 5.51 -2.37
N HIS A 131 -15.82 4.86 -1.54
CA HIS A 131 -15.60 4.77 -0.09
C HIS A 131 -15.51 3.31 0.36
N PRO A 132 -14.35 2.63 0.15
CA PRO A 132 -14.15 1.28 0.64
C PRO A 132 -14.33 1.21 2.16
N LYS A 133 -14.98 0.16 2.65
CA LYS A 133 -15.24 -0.04 4.09
C LYS A 133 -14.12 -0.80 4.82
N SER A 134 -13.30 -1.52 4.07
CA SER A 134 -12.12 -2.22 4.55
C SER A 134 -11.10 -2.32 3.43
N LEU A 135 -9.87 -2.67 3.79
CA LEU A 135 -8.79 -2.95 2.84
C LEU A 135 -8.33 -4.40 3.01
N ARG A 136 -8.29 -5.16 1.92
CA ARG A 136 -7.59 -6.44 1.87
C ARG A 136 -6.17 -6.22 1.38
N VAL A 137 -5.20 -6.84 2.04
CA VAL A 137 -3.78 -6.69 1.73
C VAL A 137 -3.13 -8.03 1.45
N ASP A 138 -2.10 -8.05 0.61
CA ASP A 138 -1.33 -9.24 0.25
C ASP A 138 0.12 -8.88 -0.13
N GLY A 139 0.90 -9.90 -0.48
CA GLY A 139 2.32 -9.76 -0.85
C GLY A 139 3.29 -9.74 0.34
N GLY A 140 4.59 -9.85 0.04
CA GLY A 140 5.61 -10.11 1.06
C GLY A 140 5.71 -9.05 2.18
N MET A 141 5.41 -7.78 1.90
CA MET A 141 5.47 -6.73 2.93
C MET A 141 4.43 -6.91 4.03
N VAL A 142 3.27 -7.51 3.73
CA VAL A 142 2.18 -7.62 4.72
C VAL A 142 2.46 -8.68 5.78
N ALA A 143 3.56 -9.44 5.66
CA ALA A 143 4.09 -10.27 6.74
C ALA A 143 4.56 -9.43 7.95
N ASN A 144 4.83 -8.13 7.75
CA ASN A 144 5.17 -7.20 8.83
C ASN A 144 3.88 -6.72 9.52
N ASP A 145 3.57 -7.30 10.70
CA ASP A 145 2.36 -6.98 11.47
C ASP A 145 2.30 -5.50 11.87
N TRP A 146 3.45 -4.93 12.21
CA TRP A 146 3.54 -3.53 12.61
C TRP A 146 3.13 -2.59 11.46
N MET A 147 3.61 -2.86 10.25
CA MET A 147 3.25 -2.08 9.06
C MET A 147 1.75 -2.17 8.77
N VAL A 148 1.16 -3.38 8.82
CA VAL A 148 -0.27 -3.57 8.53
C VAL A 148 -1.15 -2.91 9.60
N GLY A 149 -0.74 -2.96 10.87
CA GLY A 149 -1.40 -2.20 11.94
C GLY A 149 -1.30 -0.69 11.72
N HIS A 150 -0.11 -0.19 11.38
CA HIS A 150 0.08 1.23 11.08
C HIS A 150 -0.71 1.68 9.82
N LEU A 151 -0.89 0.79 8.85
CA LEU A 151 -1.75 1.03 7.69
C LEU A 151 -3.21 1.20 8.11
N ALA A 152 -3.73 0.32 8.96
CA ALA A 152 -5.08 0.44 9.50
C ALA A 152 -5.26 1.77 10.27
N ASP A 153 -4.29 2.12 11.11
CA ASP A 153 -4.26 3.37 11.86
C ASP A 153 -4.31 4.61 10.96
N VAL A 154 -3.41 4.70 9.97
CA VAL A 154 -3.28 5.86 9.08
C VAL A 154 -4.47 5.97 8.14
N LEU A 155 -4.98 4.86 7.62
CA LEU A 155 -6.18 4.85 6.79
C LEU A 155 -7.46 5.07 7.61
N ASN A 156 -7.42 4.81 8.92
CA ASN A 156 -8.58 4.81 9.81
C ASN A 156 -9.70 3.88 9.32
N LEU A 157 -9.32 2.67 8.88
CA LEU A 157 -10.25 1.63 8.41
C LEU A 157 -9.68 0.23 8.68
N PRO A 158 -10.53 -0.80 8.81
CA PRO A 158 -10.07 -2.16 9.09
C PRO A 158 -9.27 -2.75 7.92
N VAL A 159 -8.13 -3.39 8.24
CA VAL A 159 -7.26 -4.04 7.27
C VAL A 159 -7.25 -5.56 7.49
N GLU A 160 -7.52 -6.32 6.43
CA GLU A 160 -7.65 -7.77 6.44
C GLU A 160 -6.49 -8.43 5.70
N ARG A 161 -5.73 -9.26 6.42
CA ARG A 161 -4.67 -10.08 5.83
C ARG A 161 -5.17 -11.52 5.64
N PRO A 162 -5.04 -12.11 4.44
CA PRO A 162 -5.37 -13.51 4.18
C PRO A 162 -4.29 -14.46 4.71
N GLN A 163 -4.65 -15.74 4.87
CA GLN A 163 -3.67 -16.80 5.17
C GLN A 163 -2.66 -17.01 4.05
N ILE A 164 -3.07 -16.85 2.79
CA ILE A 164 -2.21 -16.97 1.61
C ILE A 164 -1.81 -15.57 1.16
N LEU A 165 -0.53 -15.22 1.34
CA LEU A 165 0.00 -13.91 0.95
C LEU A 165 0.28 -13.79 -0.56
N GLU A 166 0.54 -14.91 -1.24
CA GLU A 166 0.86 -14.96 -2.67
C GLU A 166 -0.42 -15.00 -3.53
N THR A 167 -1.28 -14.00 -3.34
CA THR A 167 -2.59 -13.92 -4.01
C THR A 167 -2.48 -13.72 -5.51
N THR A 168 -1.36 -13.18 -6.00
CA THR A 168 -1.09 -13.07 -7.45
C THR A 168 -1.02 -14.45 -8.11
N ALA A 169 -0.21 -15.36 -7.55
CA ALA A 169 -0.12 -16.73 -8.06
C ALA A 169 -1.44 -17.48 -7.88
N MET A 170 -2.10 -17.29 -6.73
CA MET A 170 -3.41 -17.86 -6.45
C MET A 170 -4.47 -17.42 -7.47
N GLY A 171 -4.53 -16.14 -7.82
CA GLY A 171 -5.45 -15.59 -8.82
C GLY A 171 -5.25 -16.18 -10.22
N ALA A 172 -3.99 -16.39 -10.64
CA ALA A 172 -3.68 -17.06 -11.90
C ALA A 172 -4.17 -18.52 -11.90
N ALA A 173 -3.94 -19.25 -10.80
CA ALA A 173 -4.44 -20.62 -10.64
C ALA A 173 -5.98 -20.67 -10.65
N TYR A 174 -6.64 -19.69 -10.03
CA TYR A 174 -8.09 -19.56 -10.00
C TYR A 174 -8.68 -19.40 -11.40
N LEU A 175 -8.09 -18.51 -12.21
CA LEU A 175 -8.51 -18.33 -13.60
C LEU A 175 -8.29 -19.61 -14.43
N ALA A 176 -7.20 -20.33 -14.21
CA ALA A 176 -6.96 -21.62 -14.87
C ALA A 176 -8.03 -22.66 -14.48
N MET A 177 -8.36 -22.80 -13.20
CA MET A 177 -9.39 -23.72 -12.71
C MET A 177 -10.77 -23.44 -13.31
N ILE A 178 -11.15 -22.15 -13.44
CA ILE A 178 -12.38 -21.77 -14.15
C ILE A 178 -12.28 -22.19 -15.62
N GLY A 179 -11.16 -21.89 -16.29
CA GLY A 179 -10.97 -22.18 -17.71
C GLY A 179 -11.06 -23.66 -18.07
N VAL A 180 -10.63 -24.56 -17.17
CA VAL A 180 -10.74 -26.02 -17.36
C VAL A 180 -12.02 -26.63 -16.77
N GLY A 181 -12.91 -25.82 -16.20
CA GLY A 181 -14.18 -26.28 -15.63
C GLY A 181 -14.06 -27.10 -14.34
N MET A 182 -12.97 -26.91 -13.57
CA MET A 182 -12.79 -27.57 -12.27
C MET A 182 -13.69 -26.98 -11.18
N VAL A 183 -14.13 -25.74 -11.36
CA VAL A 183 -15.04 -25.01 -10.46
C VAL A 183 -16.15 -24.37 -11.29
N GLY A 184 -17.29 -24.09 -10.68
CA GLY A 184 -18.45 -23.45 -11.31
C GLY A 184 -18.28 -21.97 -11.59
N GLY A 185 -17.35 -21.28 -10.91
CA GLY A 185 -17.05 -19.87 -11.17
C GLY A 185 -16.36 -19.17 -10.00
N LEU A 186 -16.47 -17.84 -9.98
CA LEU A 186 -15.86 -17.00 -8.94
C LEU A 186 -16.49 -17.23 -7.55
N ASP A 187 -17.78 -17.55 -7.48
CA ASP A 187 -18.47 -17.77 -6.20
C ASP A 187 -17.89 -18.97 -5.44
N ASP A 188 -17.57 -20.07 -6.14
CA ASP A 188 -16.91 -21.23 -5.55
C ASP A 188 -15.54 -20.85 -4.98
N LEU A 189 -14.78 -20.05 -5.72
CA LEU A 189 -13.43 -19.63 -5.34
C LEU A 189 -13.43 -18.60 -4.21
N ALA A 190 -14.48 -17.77 -4.10
CA ALA A 190 -14.63 -16.81 -3.02
C ALA A 190 -14.68 -17.49 -1.64
N THR A 191 -15.19 -18.73 -1.58
CA THR A 191 -15.23 -19.52 -0.33
C THR A 191 -13.85 -19.98 0.15
N LEU A 192 -12.85 -19.99 -0.74
CA LEU A 192 -11.48 -20.40 -0.41
C LEU A 192 -10.69 -19.28 0.28
N TRP A 193 -11.18 -18.04 0.19
CA TRP A 193 -10.54 -16.92 0.88
C TRP A 193 -10.71 -17.06 2.39
N ASN A 194 -9.60 -17.13 3.11
CA ASN A 194 -9.58 -17.24 4.56
C ASN A 194 -8.73 -16.13 5.16
N ARG A 195 -9.32 -15.41 6.12
CA ARG A 195 -8.63 -14.36 6.86
C ARG A 195 -7.67 -14.99 7.87
N ASP A 196 -6.42 -14.56 7.84
CA ASP A 196 -5.45 -14.80 8.91
C ASP A 196 -5.72 -13.85 10.08
N ARG A 197 -5.67 -12.55 9.78
CA ARG A 197 -5.76 -11.51 10.81
C ARG A 197 -6.54 -10.29 10.33
N LEU A 198 -7.23 -9.67 11.29
CA LEU A 198 -7.88 -8.38 11.15
C LEU A 198 -7.12 -7.36 12.01
N PHE A 199 -6.78 -6.23 11.42
CA PHE A 199 -6.12 -5.10 12.08
C PHE A 199 -7.12 -3.95 12.15
N GLU A 200 -7.48 -3.55 13.37
CA GLU A 200 -8.40 -2.44 13.63
C GLU A 200 -7.61 -1.17 13.94
N PRO A 201 -8.08 0.02 13.49
CA PRO A 201 -7.43 1.28 13.80
C PRO A 201 -7.48 1.57 15.31
N ASN A 202 -6.34 1.95 15.88
CA ASN A 202 -6.14 2.25 17.29
C ASN A 202 -5.32 3.55 17.53
N MET A 203 -5.00 4.31 16.48
CA MET A 203 -4.29 5.57 16.59
C MET A 203 -5.22 6.75 16.89
N LEU A 204 -4.79 7.62 17.81
CA LEU A 204 -5.49 8.88 18.09
C LEU A 204 -5.55 9.77 16.84
N GLN A 205 -6.73 10.34 16.57
CA GLN A 205 -6.95 11.23 15.42
C GLN A 205 -5.93 12.38 15.33
N LYS A 206 -5.56 12.96 16.48
CA LYS A 206 -4.56 14.05 16.54
C LYS A 206 -3.19 13.59 16.04
N THR A 207 -2.74 12.41 16.46
CA THR A 207 -1.47 11.81 16.02
C THR A 207 -1.53 11.51 14.53
N ARG A 208 -2.61 10.88 14.08
CA ARG A 208 -2.85 10.57 12.66
C ARG A 208 -2.76 11.82 11.79
N ASN A 209 -3.49 12.88 12.15
CA ASN A 209 -3.47 14.13 11.38
C ASN A 209 -2.07 14.74 11.35
N SER A 210 -1.34 14.76 12.48
CA SER A 210 0.02 15.27 12.51
C SER A 210 0.99 14.51 11.60
N LEU A 211 0.84 13.19 11.47
CA LEU A 211 1.67 12.38 10.56
C LEU A 211 1.33 12.69 9.10
N LEU A 212 0.04 12.79 8.78
CA LEU A 212 -0.44 13.08 7.43
C LEU A 212 -0.08 14.51 6.98
N ASP A 213 -0.16 15.48 7.87
CA ASP A 213 0.25 16.86 7.59
C ASP A 213 1.77 16.93 7.31
N GLY A 214 2.58 16.20 8.07
CA GLY A 214 4.02 16.10 7.84
C GLY A 214 4.36 15.43 6.51
N TRP A 215 3.68 14.33 6.18
CA TRP A 215 3.82 13.67 4.89
C TRP A 215 3.45 14.60 3.72
N ALA A 216 2.28 15.24 3.81
CA ALA A 216 1.80 16.15 2.77
C ALA A 216 2.75 17.34 2.55
N ASP A 217 3.34 17.89 3.63
CA ASP A 217 4.36 18.93 3.53
C ASP A 217 5.63 18.44 2.80
N CYS A 218 6.11 17.23 3.13
CA CYS A 218 7.29 16.64 2.49
C CYS A 218 7.07 16.40 0.99
N VAL A 219 5.92 15.83 0.61
CA VAL A 219 5.57 15.62 -0.79
C VAL A 219 5.45 16.96 -1.53
N ARG A 220 4.79 17.95 -0.93
CA ARG A 220 4.66 19.29 -1.52
C ARG A 220 6.02 19.95 -1.76
N ARG A 221 6.96 19.84 -0.81
CA ARG A 221 8.32 20.37 -0.97
C ARG A 221 9.10 19.64 -2.04
N LEU A 222 8.87 18.34 -2.20
CA LEU A 222 9.55 17.53 -3.20
C LEU A 222 9.07 17.87 -4.63
N LEU A 223 7.78 18.19 -4.78
CA LEU A 223 7.16 18.53 -6.06
C LEU A 223 7.25 20.03 -6.44
N ALA A 224 7.85 20.86 -5.58
CA ALA A 224 7.99 22.30 -5.79
C ALA A 224 9.26 22.64 -6.60
#